data_AF-A0A517LX38-F1
#
_entry.id   AF-A0A517LX38-F1
#
_cell.length_a   1.000
_cell.length_b   1.000
_cell.length_c   1.000
_cell.angle_alpha   90.00
_cell.angle_beta   90.00
_cell.angle_gamma   90.00
#
_symmetry.space_group_name_H-M   'P 1'
#
loop_
_entity.id
_entity.type
_entity.pdbx_description
1 polymer ?
#
loop_
_entity_poly.entity_id
_entity_poly.type
_entity_poly.pdbx_seq_one_letter_code
_entity_poly.pdbx_strand_id
1 'polypeptide(L)'
;MKLHALTLCIVLFALTSTATAADPKPPRIFLDKSERVVMFQLNRLSNEQLVMVPRATDDPKYKPVFATILTRGGLSRQDRQQAAAGLAVLNGTSPATELLAAISGLDESDSEEKEVGRQLAAMLLAQSPKDLADQKQALIDAVASDSAMLRAVGYAGLIAGDQSDQAWELATASSDSKLDYLHSISLLPKPKLRSSQRAHVIELFEQSKEKEMRRAAIGALRSIPADQADTFSRVAKTIAEKPLVAEAVSTLLKVPADDRDPSIAQQVVARLMQLAEATPAADRTKPAFLNAMQLVDQLIGLMPVDQARTVRKRLSEIAVRVVQIHAVEEEMRYDVPYFVVQAGSEVQVVLVNEDLMPHNLVITTPGDLKEVAELGSAMDSTPGPSGKMHVPDSDKVLHSTSMVGAHQREALTFTAPEQPGEYPYVCTFPRHWMRMYGVMVVVEDLDLWLKNPVEPKDPIGNDRAFIKSWTVDDFKQDLDLALRGRSPEIGKRIFTEASCAQCHKMQGEGGAVGPDLTDVVARWKGDRLGVLQEILDPSHKIDPKYVVHVVLTLDGKAISGIVVEEDKKTISLLANPESKEPTVIQRDDIDIMNKSSQSMMPKALMDRFTQDEIYELMSYLESAEAAKP
;
A
#
# COMPACT_ATOMS: atom_id res chain seq x y z
N MET A 1 10.96 31.58 59.09
CA MET A 1 12.29 32.03 58.62
C MET A 1 12.89 30.95 57.74
N LYS A 2 13.45 31.36 56.59
CA LYS A 2 14.18 30.59 55.56
C LYS A 2 13.33 29.84 54.51
N LEU A 3 12.96 30.62 53.48
CA LEU A 3 12.80 30.16 52.10
C LEU A 3 14.05 29.38 51.66
N HIS A 4 13.88 28.20 51.07
CA HIS A 4 14.86 27.60 50.16
C HIS A 4 14.30 27.71 48.75
N ALA A 5 14.99 28.48 47.91
CA ALA A 5 14.70 28.64 46.49
C ALA A 5 15.13 27.37 45.75
N LEU A 6 14.18 26.75 45.04
CA LEU A 6 14.46 25.68 44.09
C LEU A 6 14.72 26.35 42.73
N THR A 7 15.98 26.41 42.32
CA THR A 7 16.39 26.91 41.00
C THR A 7 16.00 25.87 39.95
N LEU A 8 14.97 26.17 39.17
CA LEU A 8 14.53 25.38 38.02
C LEU A 8 15.52 25.64 36.86
N CYS A 9 16.46 24.72 36.64
CA CYS A 9 17.29 24.69 35.44
C CYS A 9 16.41 24.32 34.24
N ILE A 10 15.93 25.33 33.52
CA ILE A 10 15.35 25.15 32.19
C ILE A 10 16.50 24.85 31.24
N VAL A 11 16.64 23.58 30.86
CA VAL A 11 17.49 23.18 29.73
C VAL A 11 16.78 23.65 28.47
N LEU A 12 17.27 24.75 27.88
CA LEU A 12 16.92 25.15 26.52
C LEU A 12 17.42 24.05 25.58
N PHE A 13 16.51 23.19 25.12
CA PHE A 13 16.76 22.42 23.90
C PHE A 13 16.78 23.41 22.74
N ALA A 14 17.98 23.74 22.26
CA ALA A 14 18.17 24.34 20.96
C ALA A 14 17.72 23.30 19.91
N LEU A 15 16.47 23.42 19.46
CA LEU A 15 16.01 22.81 18.22
C LEU A 15 16.88 23.37 17.10
N THR A 16 17.91 22.62 16.70
CA THR A 16 18.55 22.83 15.41
C THR A 16 17.50 22.52 14.36
N SER A 17 16.89 23.58 13.86
CA SER A 17 16.02 23.59 12.69
C SER A 17 16.67 22.77 11.58
N THR A 18 16.15 21.58 11.35
CA THR A 18 16.21 20.92 10.04
C THR A 18 15.78 21.95 8.99
N ALA A 19 16.49 22.03 7.88
CA ALA A 19 16.19 22.97 6.81
C ALA A 19 14.70 22.88 6.44
N THR A 20 13.93 23.91 6.81
CA THR A 20 12.54 24.06 6.40
C THR A 20 12.52 24.12 4.88
N ALA A 21 11.74 23.26 4.24
CA ALA A 21 11.31 23.49 2.86
C ALA A 21 10.83 24.95 2.78
N ALA A 22 11.45 25.77 1.93
CA ALA A 22 11.14 27.19 1.86
C ALA A 22 9.64 27.37 1.56
N ASP A 23 8.96 28.25 2.31
CA ASP A 23 7.54 28.55 2.07
C ASP A 23 7.31 28.89 0.59
N PRO A 24 6.27 28.29 -0.04
CA PRO A 24 6.01 28.53 -1.46
C PRO A 24 5.74 30.01 -1.71
N LYS A 25 6.48 30.61 -2.66
CA LYS A 25 6.31 32.02 -3.03
C LYS A 25 5.02 32.22 -3.84
N PRO A 26 4.28 33.33 -3.66
CA PRO A 26 3.11 33.64 -4.47
C PRO A 26 3.45 33.66 -5.97
N PRO A 27 2.68 32.95 -6.82
CA PRO A 27 2.98 32.86 -8.23
C PRO A 27 2.63 34.18 -8.96
N ARG A 28 3.41 34.51 -9.99
CA ARG A 28 3.10 35.62 -10.90
C ARG A 28 2.32 35.07 -12.10
N ILE A 29 1.04 35.46 -12.22
CA ILE A 29 0.13 34.97 -13.26
C ILE A 29 -0.45 36.15 -14.04
N PHE A 30 -0.58 35.98 -15.35
CA PHE A 30 -1.22 36.96 -16.23
C PHE A 30 -2.63 36.50 -16.59
N LEU A 31 -3.63 36.98 -15.85
CA LEU A 31 -5.04 36.63 -16.04
C LEU A 31 -5.71 37.37 -17.20
N ASP A 32 -5.14 38.49 -17.67
CA ASP A 32 -5.66 39.27 -18.81
C ASP A 32 -5.29 38.66 -20.19
N LYS A 33 -4.78 37.42 -20.22
CA LYS A 33 -4.41 36.71 -21.45
C LYS A 33 -5.57 35.85 -21.95
N SER A 34 -5.41 35.20 -23.10
CA SER A 34 -6.41 34.26 -23.61
C SER A 34 -6.62 33.11 -22.63
N GLU A 35 -7.83 32.55 -22.60
CA GLU A 35 -8.23 31.47 -21.71
C GLU A 35 -7.25 30.28 -21.75
N ARG A 36 -6.82 29.88 -22.95
CA ARG A 36 -5.81 28.83 -23.14
C ARG A 36 -4.49 29.13 -22.41
N VAL A 37 -4.03 30.38 -22.43
CA VAL A 37 -2.80 30.81 -21.76
C VAL A 37 -3.00 30.90 -20.25
N VAL A 38 -4.19 31.30 -19.79
CA VAL A 38 -4.54 31.30 -18.36
C VAL A 38 -4.54 29.87 -17.82
N MET A 39 -5.26 28.94 -18.47
CA MET A 39 -5.32 27.54 -18.06
C MET A 39 -3.94 26.85 -18.10
N PHE A 40 -3.10 27.16 -19.10
CA PHE A 40 -1.73 26.66 -19.14
C PHE A 40 -0.90 27.10 -17.92
N GLN A 41 -1.09 28.34 -17.45
CA GLN A 41 -0.42 28.83 -16.24
C GLN A 41 -0.95 28.13 -14.98
N LEU A 42 -2.28 28.04 -14.83
CA LEU A 42 -2.94 27.46 -13.65
C LEU A 42 -2.63 25.96 -13.48
N ASN A 43 -2.59 25.20 -14.58
CA ASN A 43 -2.33 23.75 -14.53
C ASN A 43 -0.92 23.40 -14.02
N ARG A 44 0.04 24.33 -14.12
CA ARG A 44 1.44 24.14 -13.71
C ARG A 44 1.73 24.53 -12.27
N LEU A 45 0.76 25.11 -11.57
CA LEU A 45 0.91 25.47 -10.16
C LEU A 45 0.76 24.25 -9.27
N SER A 46 1.49 24.22 -8.16
CA SER A 46 1.13 23.35 -7.04
C SER A 46 -0.19 23.81 -6.41
N ASN A 47 -0.83 22.95 -5.61
CA ASN A 47 -2.06 23.29 -4.91
C ASN A 47 -1.85 24.49 -3.95
N GLU A 48 -0.70 24.56 -3.27
CA GLU A 48 -0.33 25.67 -2.38
C GLU A 48 -0.19 26.98 -3.16
N GLN A 49 0.42 26.93 -4.35
CA GLN A 49 0.55 28.12 -5.20
C GLN A 49 -0.78 28.57 -5.78
N LEU A 50 -1.64 27.62 -6.18
CA LEU A 50 -2.94 27.91 -6.78
C LEU A 50 -3.86 28.68 -5.81
N VAL A 51 -3.88 28.30 -4.53
CA VAL A 51 -4.70 29.00 -3.52
C VAL A 51 -4.15 30.39 -3.15
N MET A 52 -2.88 30.67 -3.46
CA MET A 52 -2.26 32.00 -3.29
C MET A 52 -2.57 32.97 -4.45
N VAL A 53 -3.12 32.50 -5.57
CA VAL A 53 -3.49 33.36 -6.70
C VAL A 53 -4.56 34.37 -6.23
N PRO A 54 -4.43 35.67 -6.56
CA PRO A 54 -5.46 36.66 -6.23
C PRO A 54 -6.82 36.24 -6.77
N ARG A 55 -7.88 36.48 -5.99
CA ARG A 55 -9.25 36.08 -6.29
C ARG A 55 -10.19 37.25 -5.97
N ALA A 56 -10.70 37.92 -6.99
CA ALA A 56 -11.69 38.99 -6.83
C ALA A 56 -13.02 38.59 -7.48
N THR A 57 -14.13 39.07 -6.93
CA THR A 57 -15.49 38.71 -7.35
C THR A 57 -16.17 39.82 -8.17
N ASP A 58 -15.44 40.87 -8.53
CA ASP A 58 -15.88 42.03 -9.31
C ASP A 58 -15.28 42.08 -10.73
N ASP A 59 -14.36 41.16 -11.06
CA ASP A 59 -13.69 41.08 -12.36
C ASP A 59 -13.77 39.66 -12.95
N PRO A 60 -14.39 39.47 -14.15
CA PRO A 60 -14.53 38.17 -14.80
C PRO A 60 -13.22 37.41 -15.07
N LYS A 61 -12.05 38.07 -15.10
CA LYS A 61 -10.77 37.39 -15.34
C LYS A 61 -10.40 36.37 -14.26
N TYR A 62 -11.04 36.44 -13.09
CA TYR A 62 -10.82 35.50 -12.00
C TYR A 62 -11.66 34.21 -12.11
N LYS A 63 -12.62 34.13 -13.03
CA LYS A 63 -13.45 32.92 -13.23
C LYS A 63 -12.62 31.64 -13.42
N PRO A 64 -11.57 31.61 -14.27
CA PRO A 64 -10.75 30.41 -14.45
C PRO A 64 -10.02 29.97 -13.17
N VAL A 65 -9.63 30.91 -12.31
CA VAL A 65 -8.96 30.62 -11.03
C VAL A 65 -9.92 29.89 -10.09
N PHE A 66 -11.13 30.41 -9.92
CA PHE A 66 -12.13 29.75 -9.10
C PHE A 66 -12.58 28.41 -9.68
N ALA A 67 -12.79 28.32 -11.00
CA ALA A 67 -13.14 27.05 -11.65
C ALA A 67 -12.06 25.97 -11.42
N THR A 68 -10.78 26.35 -11.58
CA THR A 68 -9.66 25.42 -11.33
C THR A 68 -9.61 24.99 -9.87
N ILE A 69 -9.81 25.91 -8.91
CA ILE A 69 -9.85 25.55 -7.48
C ILE A 69 -11.03 24.63 -7.18
N LEU A 70 -12.15 24.82 -7.86
CA LEU A 70 -13.36 24.03 -7.63
C LEU A 70 -13.20 22.58 -8.09
N THR A 71 -12.47 22.32 -9.18
CA THR A 71 -12.35 20.98 -9.80
C THR A 71 -11.00 20.28 -9.60
N ARG A 72 -9.93 20.98 -9.21
CA ARG A 72 -8.61 20.37 -8.98
C ARG A 72 -8.60 19.44 -7.76
N GLY A 73 -8.02 18.25 -7.87
CA GLY A 73 -7.89 17.34 -6.73
C GLY A 73 -6.85 17.79 -5.69
N GLY A 74 -6.97 17.26 -4.48
CA GLY A 74 -6.11 17.62 -3.34
C GLY A 74 -6.38 18.99 -2.69
N LEU A 75 -7.34 19.79 -3.19
CA LEU A 75 -7.72 21.05 -2.57
C LEU A 75 -8.76 20.88 -1.45
N SER A 76 -8.69 21.79 -0.47
CA SER A 76 -9.54 21.74 0.72
C SER A 76 -11.01 22.06 0.41
N ARG A 77 -11.93 21.51 1.22
CA ARG A 77 -13.36 21.83 1.13
C ARG A 77 -13.64 23.33 1.28
N GLN A 78 -12.87 24.03 2.13
CA GLN A 78 -13.01 25.46 2.35
C GLN A 78 -12.67 26.26 1.09
N ASP A 79 -11.56 25.90 0.41
CA ASP A 79 -11.17 26.55 -0.84
C ASP A 79 -12.22 26.34 -1.93
N ARG A 80 -12.75 25.11 -2.07
CA ARG A 80 -13.85 24.81 -2.99
C ARG A 80 -15.11 25.62 -2.67
N GLN A 81 -15.46 25.77 -1.40
CA GLN A 81 -16.64 26.54 -0.98
C GLN A 81 -16.48 28.03 -1.33
N GLN A 82 -15.30 28.60 -1.08
CA GLN A 82 -14.98 29.97 -1.48
C GLN A 82 -15.02 30.12 -3.01
N ALA A 83 -14.54 29.13 -3.74
CA ALA A 83 -14.54 29.15 -5.19
C ALA A 83 -15.95 29.08 -5.80
N ALA A 84 -16.80 28.18 -5.32
CA ALA A 84 -18.19 28.09 -5.74
C ALA A 84 -18.96 29.40 -5.45
N ALA A 85 -18.74 30.00 -4.26
CA ALA A 85 -19.34 31.29 -3.91
C ALA A 85 -18.83 32.43 -4.79
N GLY A 86 -17.51 32.47 -5.08
CA GLY A 86 -16.91 33.48 -5.95
C GLY A 86 -17.40 33.39 -7.39
N LEU A 87 -17.51 32.17 -7.95
CA LEU A 87 -18.11 31.93 -9.26
C LEU A 87 -19.57 32.36 -9.30
N ALA A 88 -20.34 32.04 -8.27
CA ALA A 88 -21.75 32.41 -8.19
C ALA A 88 -21.95 33.93 -8.29
N VAL A 89 -21.12 34.72 -7.60
CA VAL A 89 -21.15 36.19 -7.70
C VAL A 89 -20.77 36.65 -9.12
N LEU A 90 -19.69 36.11 -9.69
CA LEU A 90 -19.18 36.51 -11.01
C LEU A 90 -20.09 36.10 -12.18
N ASN A 91 -20.90 35.05 -12.00
CA ASN A 91 -21.83 34.55 -13.01
C ASN A 91 -23.28 35.05 -12.79
N GLY A 92 -23.58 35.65 -11.63
CA GLY A 92 -24.94 36.04 -11.26
C GLY A 92 -25.84 34.82 -11.03
N THR A 93 -25.27 33.73 -10.51
CA THR A 93 -25.92 32.44 -10.28
C THR A 93 -25.93 32.10 -8.78
N SER A 94 -26.28 30.87 -8.43
CA SER A 94 -26.17 30.35 -7.06
C SER A 94 -24.97 29.40 -6.94
N PRO A 95 -24.40 29.20 -5.73
CA PRO A 95 -23.40 28.16 -5.51
C PRO A 95 -23.88 26.76 -5.92
N ALA A 96 -25.19 26.46 -5.79
CA ALA A 96 -25.76 25.19 -6.24
C ALA A 96 -25.63 25.01 -7.76
N THR A 97 -25.88 26.07 -8.53
CA THR A 97 -25.72 26.09 -9.99
C THR A 97 -24.26 25.82 -10.39
N GLU A 98 -23.31 26.49 -9.75
CA GLU A 98 -21.88 26.33 -10.05
C GLU A 98 -21.37 24.94 -9.66
N LEU A 99 -21.85 24.39 -8.54
CA LEU A 99 -21.51 23.03 -8.11
C LEU A 99 -22.06 21.97 -9.08
N LEU A 100 -23.31 22.11 -9.53
CA LEU A 100 -23.90 21.21 -10.52
C LEU A 100 -23.13 21.24 -11.84
N ALA A 101 -22.80 22.44 -12.33
CA ALA A 101 -22.01 22.62 -13.55
C ALA A 101 -20.61 22.01 -13.42
N ALA A 102 -19.95 22.19 -12.28
CA ALA A 102 -18.64 21.62 -12.01
C ALA A 102 -18.68 20.08 -11.98
N ILE A 103 -19.67 19.47 -11.30
CA ILE A 103 -19.84 18.01 -11.28
C ILE A 103 -20.07 17.46 -12.69
N SER A 104 -20.86 18.17 -13.50
CA SER A 104 -21.14 17.76 -14.89
C SER A 104 -19.96 17.81 -15.83
N GLY A 105 -18.90 18.55 -15.49
CA GLY A 105 -17.70 18.67 -16.31
C GLY A 105 -16.61 17.65 -15.99
N LEU A 106 -16.80 16.80 -14.98
CA LEU A 106 -15.80 15.83 -14.52
C LEU A 106 -15.88 14.52 -15.31
N ASP A 107 -14.72 13.91 -15.55
CA ASP A 107 -14.58 12.57 -16.10
C ASP A 107 -14.66 11.51 -14.99
N GLU A 108 -15.74 10.73 -14.96
CA GLU A 108 -15.95 9.67 -13.96
C GLU A 108 -14.99 8.48 -14.10
N SER A 109 -14.32 8.36 -15.25
CA SER A 109 -13.32 7.32 -15.48
C SER A 109 -11.98 7.67 -14.83
N ASP A 110 -11.71 8.96 -14.61
CA ASP A 110 -10.57 9.43 -13.86
C ASP A 110 -10.81 9.31 -12.34
N SER A 111 -9.88 8.66 -11.64
CA SER A 111 -10.04 8.36 -10.21
C SER A 111 -9.95 9.59 -9.31
N GLU A 112 -9.17 10.60 -9.69
CA GLU A 112 -9.01 11.86 -8.94
C GLU A 112 -10.25 12.73 -9.13
N GLU A 113 -10.69 12.90 -10.38
CA GLU A 113 -11.90 13.67 -10.71
C GLU A 113 -13.15 13.04 -10.11
N LYS A 114 -13.25 11.71 -10.10
CA LYS A 114 -14.34 10.99 -9.41
C LYS A 114 -14.39 11.31 -7.91
N GLU A 115 -13.25 11.43 -7.25
CA GLU A 115 -13.20 11.78 -5.83
C GLU A 115 -13.58 13.25 -5.60
N VAL A 116 -13.12 14.16 -6.47
CA VAL A 116 -13.57 15.56 -6.47
C VAL A 116 -15.08 15.64 -6.65
N GLY A 117 -15.65 14.89 -7.60
CA GLY A 117 -17.08 14.83 -7.87
C GLY A 117 -17.89 14.46 -6.63
N ARG A 118 -17.45 13.48 -5.83
CA ARG A 118 -18.11 13.13 -4.55
C ARG A 118 -18.08 14.28 -3.54
N GLN A 119 -16.96 15.01 -3.46
CA GLN A 119 -16.85 16.16 -2.56
C GLN A 119 -17.78 17.30 -2.99
N LEU A 120 -17.84 17.58 -4.29
CA LEU A 120 -18.74 18.59 -4.85
C LEU A 120 -20.21 18.20 -4.69
N ALA A 121 -20.56 16.93 -4.90
CA ALA A 121 -21.90 16.39 -4.63
C ALA A 121 -22.31 16.59 -3.17
N ALA A 122 -21.41 16.29 -2.22
CA ALA A 122 -21.67 16.52 -0.80
C ALA A 122 -21.85 18.02 -0.47
N MET A 123 -21.10 18.91 -1.15
CA MET A 123 -21.27 20.36 -1.01
C MET A 123 -22.58 20.87 -1.58
N LEU A 124 -23.00 20.34 -2.74
CA LEU A 124 -24.28 20.65 -3.38
C LEU A 124 -25.45 20.21 -2.49
N LEU A 125 -25.44 18.97 -2.02
CA LEU A 125 -26.52 18.44 -1.18
C LEU A 125 -26.59 19.11 0.20
N ALA A 126 -25.50 19.77 0.62
CA ALA A 126 -25.46 20.58 1.83
C ALA A 126 -26.04 22.01 1.65
N GLN A 127 -26.40 22.43 0.43
CA GLN A 127 -27.09 23.70 0.19
C GLN A 127 -28.48 23.70 0.85
N SER A 128 -29.13 24.87 0.94
CA SER A 128 -30.46 24.94 1.55
C SER A 128 -31.50 24.23 0.68
N PRO A 129 -32.58 23.67 1.28
CA PRO A 129 -33.65 23.05 0.49
C PRO A 129 -34.25 23.98 -0.55
N LYS A 130 -34.32 25.29 -0.25
CA LYS A 130 -34.78 26.30 -1.19
C LYS A 130 -33.83 26.44 -2.39
N ASP A 131 -32.52 26.54 -2.14
CA ASP A 131 -31.55 26.69 -3.24
C ASP A 131 -31.56 25.46 -4.16
N LEU A 132 -31.73 24.27 -3.60
CA LEU A 132 -31.89 23.02 -4.37
C LEU A 132 -33.21 22.98 -5.13
N ALA A 133 -34.31 23.41 -4.52
CA ALA A 133 -35.61 23.51 -5.18
C ALA A 133 -35.59 24.50 -6.36
N ASP A 134 -34.84 25.60 -6.23
CA ASP A 134 -34.62 26.57 -7.30
C ASP A 134 -33.82 25.97 -8.47
N GLN A 135 -33.06 24.88 -8.26
CA GLN A 135 -32.37 24.10 -9.31
C GLN A 135 -33.18 22.90 -9.84
N LYS A 136 -34.51 22.84 -9.61
CA LYS A 136 -35.36 21.68 -10.00
C LYS A 136 -35.07 21.14 -11.39
N GLN A 137 -35.10 21.99 -12.41
CA GLN A 137 -34.93 21.53 -13.80
C GLN A 137 -33.54 20.97 -14.06
N ALA A 138 -32.49 21.63 -13.56
CA ALA A 138 -31.11 21.15 -13.70
C ALA A 138 -30.90 19.80 -12.99
N LEU A 139 -31.58 19.57 -11.86
CA LEU A 139 -31.54 18.28 -11.17
C LEU A 139 -32.30 17.19 -11.94
N ILE A 140 -33.41 17.51 -12.61
CA ILE A 140 -34.11 16.60 -13.52
C ILE A 140 -33.23 16.25 -14.72
N ASP A 141 -32.55 17.25 -15.30
CA ASP A 141 -31.63 17.04 -16.43
C ASP A 141 -30.44 16.17 -16.00
N ALA A 142 -29.95 16.33 -14.77
CA ALA A 142 -28.91 15.46 -14.19
C ALA A 142 -29.36 14.01 -14.04
N VAL A 143 -30.64 13.76 -13.70
CA VAL A 143 -31.23 12.40 -13.66
C VAL A 143 -31.22 11.74 -15.05
N ALA A 144 -31.24 12.51 -16.12
CA ALA A 144 -31.19 12.03 -17.50
C ALA A 144 -29.77 11.98 -18.10
N SER A 145 -28.73 12.24 -17.30
CA SER A 145 -27.33 12.28 -17.76
C SER A 145 -26.74 10.89 -18.01
N ASP A 146 -25.75 10.81 -18.90
CA ASP A 146 -24.93 9.61 -19.10
C ASP A 146 -24.04 9.29 -17.87
N SER A 147 -23.75 10.30 -17.06
CA SER A 147 -22.94 10.20 -15.83
C SER A 147 -23.72 9.55 -14.68
N ALA A 148 -23.22 8.43 -14.15
CA ALA A 148 -23.89 7.71 -13.06
C ALA A 148 -23.90 8.51 -11.75
N MET A 149 -22.84 9.27 -11.49
CA MET A 149 -22.76 10.19 -10.36
C MET A 149 -23.80 11.30 -10.49
N LEU A 150 -23.93 11.94 -11.67
CA LEU A 150 -24.94 12.98 -11.88
C LEU A 150 -26.35 12.45 -11.71
N ARG A 151 -26.66 11.25 -12.21
CA ARG A 151 -28.00 10.66 -12.01
C ARG A 151 -28.32 10.49 -10.52
N ALA A 152 -27.39 9.92 -9.75
CA ALA A 152 -27.56 9.77 -8.32
C ALA A 152 -27.64 11.13 -7.58
N VAL A 153 -26.82 12.11 -7.97
CA VAL A 153 -26.85 13.48 -7.42
C VAL A 153 -28.17 14.18 -7.73
N GLY A 154 -28.71 13.99 -8.94
CA GLY A 154 -30.01 14.53 -9.36
C GLY A 154 -31.13 14.05 -8.46
N TYR A 155 -31.26 12.74 -8.25
CA TYR A 155 -32.25 12.17 -7.32
C TYR A 155 -32.06 12.68 -5.89
N ALA A 156 -30.84 12.65 -5.36
CA ALA A 156 -30.55 13.12 -4.01
C ALA A 156 -30.86 14.61 -3.84
N GLY A 157 -30.56 15.42 -4.86
CA GLY A 157 -30.82 16.86 -4.88
C GLY A 157 -32.32 17.17 -4.90
N LEU A 158 -33.10 16.46 -5.71
CA LEU A 158 -34.57 16.58 -5.71
C LEU A 158 -35.14 16.26 -4.33
N ILE A 159 -34.71 15.14 -3.71
CA ILE A 159 -35.17 14.76 -2.37
C ILE A 159 -34.76 15.80 -1.32
N ALA A 160 -33.52 16.30 -1.36
CA ALA A 160 -33.01 17.31 -0.43
C ALA A 160 -33.62 18.71 -0.64
N GLY A 161 -34.13 18.98 -1.84
CA GLY A 161 -34.92 20.17 -2.19
C GLY A 161 -36.44 20.02 -1.96
N ASP A 162 -36.86 19.10 -1.09
CA ASP A 162 -38.28 18.82 -0.77
C ASP A 162 -39.15 18.38 -1.97
N GLN A 163 -38.55 17.69 -2.95
CA GLN A 163 -39.23 17.18 -4.16
C GLN A 163 -39.17 15.64 -4.24
N SER A 164 -39.39 14.97 -3.11
CA SER A 164 -39.33 13.49 -3.02
C SER A 164 -40.31 12.79 -3.97
N ASP A 165 -41.54 13.30 -4.11
CA ASP A 165 -42.55 12.70 -5.00
C ASP A 165 -42.10 12.75 -6.47
N GLN A 166 -41.47 13.85 -6.89
CA GLN A 166 -40.92 13.99 -8.24
C GLN A 166 -39.75 13.04 -8.47
N ALA A 167 -38.85 12.92 -7.49
CA ALA A 167 -37.73 11.99 -7.54
C ALA A 167 -38.23 10.54 -7.67
N TRP A 168 -39.28 10.18 -6.93
CA TRP A 168 -39.87 8.85 -7.00
C TRP A 168 -40.57 8.58 -8.33
N GLU A 169 -41.35 9.55 -8.85
CA GLU A 169 -41.98 9.44 -10.17
C GLU A 169 -40.95 9.14 -11.26
N LEU A 170 -39.84 9.90 -11.30
CA LEU A 170 -38.73 9.68 -12.23
C LEU A 170 -38.05 8.32 -12.02
N ALA A 171 -37.86 7.90 -10.77
CA ALA A 171 -37.25 6.61 -10.44
C ALA A 171 -38.08 5.46 -11.00
N THR A 172 -39.41 5.52 -10.92
CA THR A 172 -40.28 4.42 -11.36
C THR A 172 -40.36 4.22 -12.88
N ALA A 173 -39.79 5.13 -13.68
CA ALA A 173 -39.83 5.07 -15.13
C ALA A 173 -39.12 3.84 -15.74
N SER A 174 -38.05 3.34 -15.10
CA SER A 174 -37.29 2.18 -15.58
C SER A 174 -36.59 1.43 -14.46
N SER A 175 -36.06 0.23 -14.74
CA SER A 175 -35.22 -0.50 -13.78
C SER A 175 -33.91 0.23 -13.46
N ASP A 176 -33.27 0.84 -14.47
CA ASP A 176 -32.02 1.59 -14.27
C ASP A 176 -32.25 2.84 -13.41
N SER A 177 -33.33 3.57 -13.67
CA SER A 177 -33.77 4.72 -12.86
C SER A 177 -33.97 4.35 -11.38
N LYS A 178 -34.54 3.17 -11.09
CA LYS A 178 -34.69 2.66 -9.72
C LYS A 178 -33.33 2.37 -9.07
N LEU A 179 -32.36 1.83 -9.81
CA LEU A 179 -31.00 1.60 -9.29
C LEU A 179 -30.31 2.92 -8.94
N ASP A 180 -30.37 3.90 -9.83
CA ASP A 180 -29.79 5.22 -9.59
C ASP A 180 -30.43 5.93 -8.39
N TYR A 181 -31.76 5.82 -8.26
CA TYR A 181 -32.49 6.29 -7.08
C TYR A 181 -32.00 5.61 -5.80
N LEU A 182 -31.83 4.28 -5.78
CA LEU A 182 -31.32 3.56 -4.60
C LEU A 182 -29.89 4.00 -4.24
N HIS A 183 -29.02 4.22 -5.22
CA HIS A 183 -27.67 4.72 -5.00
C HIS A 183 -27.66 6.15 -4.42
N SER A 184 -28.64 6.98 -4.80
CA SER A 184 -28.79 8.35 -4.31
C SER A 184 -29.06 8.45 -2.81
N ILE A 185 -29.71 7.44 -2.21
CA ILE A 185 -30.12 7.47 -0.80
C ILE A 185 -28.93 7.68 0.14
N SER A 186 -27.80 7.05 -0.17
CA SER A 186 -26.58 7.18 0.64
C SER A 186 -25.95 8.58 0.59
N LEU A 187 -26.24 9.36 -0.46
CA LEU A 187 -25.73 10.72 -0.65
C LEU A 187 -26.51 11.75 0.18
N LEU A 188 -27.74 11.44 0.60
CA LEU A 188 -28.58 12.36 1.37
C LEU A 188 -27.93 12.72 2.72
N PRO A 189 -27.67 14.01 2.99
CA PRO A 189 -26.84 14.42 4.11
C PRO A 189 -27.56 14.28 5.46
N LYS A 190 -28.90 14.34 5.47
CA LYS A 190 -29.70 14.35 6.69
C LYS A 190 -30.30 12.96 6.97
N PRO A 191 -30.11 12.39 8.17
CA PRO A 191 -30.77 11.15 8.62
C PRO A 191 -32.29 11.09 8.38
N LYS A 192 -32.98 12.22 8.60
CA LYS A 192 -34.44 12.32 8.40
C LYS A 192 -34.85 12.15 6.94
N LEU A 193 -34.06 12.69 6.00
CA LEU A 193 -34.33 12.53 4.56
C LEU A 193 -34.14 11.08 4.13
N ARG A 194 -33.08 10.41 4.60
CA ARG A 194 -32.88 8.97 4.34
C ARG A 194 -34.04 8.14 4.89
N SER A 195 -34.47 8.46 6.11
CA SER A 195 -35.59 7.79 6.77
C SER A 195 -36.92 7.97 6.02
N SER A 196 -37.17 9.13 5.42
CA SER A 196 -38.41 9.35 4.66
C SER A 196 -38.49 8.52 3.37
N GLN A 197 -37.35 8.10 2.80
CA GLN A 197 -37.32 7.26 1.60
C GLN A 197 -37.47 5.76 1.89
N ARG A 198 -37.54 5.36 3.18
CA ARG A 198 -37.52 3.94 3.58
C ARG A 198 -38.60 3.10 2.92
N ALA A 199 -39.83 3.62 2.83
CA ALA A 199 -40.95 2.88 2.25
C ALA A 199 -40.66 2.44 0.80
N HIS A 200 -40.14 3.35 -0.03
CA HIS A 200 -39.74 3.08 -1.40
C HIS A 200 -38.58 2.07 -1.50
N VAL A 201 -37.58 2.18 -0.61
CA VAL A 201 -36.46 1.22 -0.57
C VAL A 201 -36.95 -0.19 -0.23
N ILE A 202 -37.85 -0.32 0.75
CA ILE A 202 -38.45 -1.61 1.12
C ILE A 202 -39.29 -2.16 -0.02
N GLU A 203 -40.08 -1.32 -0.68
CA GLU A 203 -40.88 -1.71 -1.84
C GLU A 203 -40.00 -2.34 -2.94
N LEU A 204 -38.91 -1.67 -3.31
CA LEU A 204 -37.96 -2.17 -4.31
C LEU A 204 -37.24 -3.45 -3.86
N PHE A 205 -36.92 -3.55 -2.57
CA PHE A 205 -36.30 -4.73 -1.99
C PHE A 205 -37.20 -5.97 -2.01
N GLU A 206 -38.49 -5.80 -1.70
CA GLU A 206 -39.44 -6.92 -1.58
C GLU A 206 -40.03 -7.35 -2.93
N GLN A 207 -40.34 -6.40 -3.80
CA GLN A 207 -41.04 -6.70 -5.06
C GLN A 207 -40.09 -7.21 -6.16
N SER A 208 -38.83 -6.82 -6.13
CA SER A 208 -37.88 -7.18 -7.18
C SER A 208 -37.38 -8.62 -7.03
N LYS A 209 -37.34 -9.35 -8.16
CA LYS A 209 -36.64 -10.64 -8.25
C LYS A 209 -35.19 -10.47 -8.71
N GLU A 210 -34.82 -9.29 -9.19
CA GLU A 210 -33.49 -8.99 -9.71
C GLU A 210 -32.50 -8.80 -8.56
N LYS A 211 -31.40 -9.55 -8.61
CA LYS A 211 -30.40 -9.55 -7.54
C LYS A 211 -29.68 -8.21 -7.42
N GLU A 212 -29.42 -7.54 -8.54
CA GLU A 212 -28.80 -6.21 -8.56
C GLU A 212 -29.67 -5.19 -7.83
N MET A 213 -30.98 -5.15 -8.14
CA MET A 213 -31.95 -4.28 -7.46
C MET A 213 -32.00 -4.55 -5.95
N ARG A 214 -32.09 -5.82 -5.56
CA ARG A 214 -32.13 -6.20 -4.14
C ARG A 214 -30.82 -5.84 -3.44
N ARG A 215 -29.67 -6.01 -4.10
CA ARG A 215 -28.36 -5.59 -3.56
C ARG A 215 -28.30 -4.08 -3.35
N ALA A 216 -28.70 -3.29 -4.35
CA ALA A 216 -28.77 -1.83 -4.24
C ALA A 216 -29.70 -1.39 -3.10
N ALA A 217 -30.84 -2.05 -2.93
CA ALA A 217 -31.79 -1.73 -1.87
C ALA A 217 -31.25 -2.07 -0.47
N ILE A 218 -30.55 -3.21 -0.31
CA ILE A 218 -29.82 -3.54 0.93
C ILE A 218 -28.78 -2.45 1.24
N GLY A 219 -28.00 -2.04 0.24
CA GLY A 219 -27.01 -0.97 0.38
C GLY A 219 -27.62 0.38 0.75
N ALA A 220 -28.80 0.71 0.23
CA ALA A 220 -29.56 1.89 0.62
C ALA A 220 -30.03 1.81 2.09
N LEU A 221 -30.59 0.66 2.51
CA LEU A 221 -31.03 0.42 3.90
C LEU A 221 -29.89 0.62 4.92
N ARG A 222 -28.65 0.26 4.58
CA ARG A 222 -27.46 0.51 5.42
C ARG A 222 -27.30 1.98 5.82
N SER A 223 -27.76 2.90 4.98
CA SER A 223 -27.66 4.34 5.23
C SER A 223 -28.90 4.92 5.93
N ILE A 224 -29.98 4.16 6.02
CA ILE A 224 -31.25 4.59 6.63
C ILE A 224 -31.24 4.22 8.11
N PRO A 225 -31.37 5.18 9.05
CA PRO A 225 -31.34 4.89 10.49
C PRO A 225 -32.70 4.50 11.08
N ALA A 226 -33.79 4.60 10.32
CA ALA A 226 -35.13 4.23 10.79
C ALA A 226 -35.35 2.71 10.77
N ASP A 227 -36.14 2.23 11.75
CA ASP A 227 -36.58 0.84 11.92
C ASP A 227 -35.47 -0.21 11.76
N GLN A 228 -34.38 -0.05 12.51
CA GLN A 228 -33.20 -0.92 12.40
C GLN A 228 -33.50 -2.39 12.72
N ALA A 229 -34.41 -2.67 13.65
CA ALA A 229 -34.82 -4.04 13.95
C ALA A 229 -35.52 -4.72 12.75
N ASP A 230 -36.35 -3.98 12.02
CA ASP A 230 -36.98 -4.47 10.78
C ASP A 230 -35.93 -4.65 9.68
N THR A 231 -34.99 -3.70 9.54
CA THR A 231 -33.85 -3.81 8.62
C THR A 231 -33.03 -5.07 8.90
N PHE A 232 -32.70 -5.34 10.17
CA PHE A 232 -31.97 -6.54 10.58
C PHE A 232 -32.72 -7.81 10.18
N SER A 233 -34.00 -7.91 10.54
CA SER A 233 -34.84 -9.08 10.24
C SER A 233 -34.96 -9.36 8.73
N ARG A 234 -35.09 -8.31 7.91
CA ARG A 234 -35.22 -8.43 6.46
C ARG A 234 -33.91 -8.81 5.79
N VAL A 235 -32.83 -8.10 6.11
CA VAL A 235 -31.53 -8.30 5.48
C VAL A 235 -30.90 -9.63 5.91
N ALA A 236 -31.10 -10.07 7.15
CA ALA A 236 -30.60 -11.36 7.66
C ALA A 236 -31.04 -12.56 6.79
N LYS A 237 -32.28 -12.54 6.27
CA LYS A 237 -32.82 -13.59 5.40
C LYS A 237 -32.04 -13.74 4.09
N THR A 238 -31.38 -12.67 3.64
CA THR A 238 -30.64 -12.64 2.37
C THR A 238 -29.24 -13.25 2.45
N ILE A 239 -28.73 -13.55 3.66
CA ILE A 239 -27.44 -14.26 3.83
C ILE A 239 -27.47 -15.68 3.23
N ALA A 240 -28.65 -16.25 3.01
CA ALA A 240 -28.77 -17.51 2.28
C ALA A 240 -28.42 -17.39 0.78
N GLU A 241 -28.48 -16.17 0.22
CA GLU A 241 -28.34 -15.90 -1.20
C GLU A 241 -26.92 -15.40 -1.53
N LYS A 242 -26.06 -16.28 -2.06
CA LYS A 242 -24.64 -15.98 -2.32
C LYS A 242 -24.35 -14.59 -2.90
N PRO A 243 -25.08 -14.09 -3.93
CA PRO A 243 -24.79 -12.78 -4.53
C PRO A 243 -25.10 -11.57 -3.64
N LEU A 244 -25.88 -11.76 -2.56
CA LEU A 244 -26.29 -10.69 -1.65
C LEU A 244 -25.50 -10.69 -0.34
N VAL A 245 -24.74 -11.77 -0.04
CA VAL A 245 -24.07 -11.96 1.26
C VAL A 245 -23.18 -10.78 1.63
N ALA A 246 -22.31 -10.32 0.72
CA ALA A 246 -21.36 -9.24 1.02
C ALA A 246 -22.08 -7.93 1.41
N GLU A 247 -23.14 -7.56 0.68
CA GLU A 247 -23.91 -6.34 0.97
C GLU A 247 -24.77 -6.52 2.23
N ALA A 248 -25.34 -7.71 2.43
CA ALA A 248 -26.10 -8.06 3.62
C ALA A 248 -25.25 -7.99 4.88
N VAL A 249 -24.06 -8.61 4.88
CA VAL A 249 -23.09 -8.56 5.98
C VAL A 249 -22.71 -7.11 6.29
N SER A 250 -22.34 -6.34 5.26
CA SER A 250 -21.95 -4.94 5.41
C SER A 250 -23.06 -4.07 6.00
N THR A 251 -24.32 -4.40 5.69
CA THR A 251 -25.50 -3.72 6.20
C THR A 251 -25.80 -4.11 7.65
N LEU A 252 -25.76 -5.40 7.97
CA LEU A 252 -26.03 -5.91 9.32
C LEU A 252 -24.97 -5.47 10.33
N LEU A 253 -23.71 -5.31 9.90
CA LEU A 253 -22.66 -4.71 10.73
C LEU A 253 -22.99 -3.28 11.19
N LYS A 254 -23.86 -2.55 10.47
CA LYS A 254 -24.28 -1.18 10.83
C LYS A 254 -25.53 -1.12 11.70
N VAL A 255 -26.30 -2.21 11.79
CA VAL A 255 -27.46 -2.28 12.69
C VAL A 255 -26.98 -2.23 14.14
N PRO A 256 -27.50 -1.36 15.01
CA PRO A 256 -27.16 -1.32 16.44
C PRO A 256 -27.43 -2.65 17.15
N ALA A 257 -26.65 -3.00 18.18
CA ALA A 257 -26.77 -4.29 18.87
C ALA A 257 -28.16 -4.52 19.50
N ASP A 258 -28.77 -3.48 20.07
CA ASP A 258 -30.08 -3.53 20.72
C ASP A 258 -31.24 -3.83 19.73
N ASP A 259 -31.02 -3.56 18.44
CA ASP A 259 -31.98 -3.81 17.37
C ASP A 259 -31.85 -5.22 16.75
N ARG A 260 -30.92 -6.05 17.25
CA ARG A 260 -30.64 -7.38 16.69
C ARG A 260 -31.39 -8.45 17.47
N ASP A 261 -32.37 -9.08 16.81
CA ASP A 261 -33.09 -10.21 17.39
C ASP A 261 -32.13 -11.40 17.64
N PRO A 262 -32.06 -11.96 18.87
CA PRO A 262 -31.14 -13.05 19.21
C PRO A 262 -31.38 -14.36 18.43
N SER A 263 -32.64 -14.68 18.10
CA SER A 263 -32.99 -15.89 17.35
C SER A 263 -32.54 -15.77 15.88
N ILE A 264 -32.76 -14.60 15.28
CA ILE A 264 -32.26 -14.31 13.93
C ILE A 264 -30.73 -14.27 13.91
N ALA A 265 -30.10 -13.67 14.93
CA ALA A 265 -28.64 -13.63 15.08
C ALA A 265 -28.03 -15.05 15.07
N GLN A 266 -28.63 -15.99 15.79
CA GLN A 266 -28.19 -17.39 15.80
C GLN A 266 -28.27 -18.04 14.40
N GLN A 267 -29.32 -17.77 13.64
CA GLN A 267 -29.48 -18.29 12.27
C GLN A 267 -28.43 -17.70 11.32
N VAL A 268 -28.16 -16.39 11.45
CA VAL A 268 -27.12 -15.71 10.69
C VAL A 268 -25.74 -16.30 11.00
N VAL A 269 -25.40 -16.46 12.27
CA VAL A 269 -24.14 -17.08 12.70
C VAL A 269 -23.99 -18.48 12.12
N ALA A 270 -25.02 -19.33 12.24
CA ALA A 270 -24.97 -20.68 11.70
C ALA A 270 -24.70 -20.68 10.18
N ARG A 271 -25.32 -19.75 9.44
CA ARG A 271 -25.14 -19.65 7.99
C ARG A 271 -23.77 -19.11 7.59
N LEU A 272 -23.26 -18.10 8.29
CA LEU A 272 -21.94 -17.53 8.02
C LEU A 272 -20.81 -18.49 8.41
N MET A 273 -20.99 -19.30 9.46
CA MET A 273 -20.05 -20.38 9.80
C MET A 273 -19.95 -21.43 8.69
N GLN A 274 -21.09 -21.87 8.13
CA GLN A 274 -21.07 -22.78 6.96
C GLN A 274 -20.36 -22.16 5.76
N LEU A 275 -20.58 -20.86 5.51
CA LEU A 275 -19.89 -20.16 4.43
C LEU A 275 -18.39 -20.08 4.69
N ALA A 276 -17.99 -19.81 5.93
CA ALA A 276 -16.58 -19.71 6.31
C ALA A 276 -15.84 -21.03 6.11
N GLU A 277 -16.45 -22.15 6.53
CA GLU A 277 -15.91 -23.50 6.32
C GLU A 277 -15.78 -23.86 4.83
N ALA A 278 -16.74 -23.42 4.01
CA ALA A 278 -16.73 -23.63 2.56
C ALA A 278 -15.81 -22.65 1.80
N THR A 279 -15.29 -21.61 2.46
CA THR A 279 -14.41 -20.61 1.82
C THR A 279 -12.99 -21.17 1.75
N PRO A 280 -12.35 -21.20 0.56
CA PRO A 280 -10.95 -21.58 0.43
C PRO A 280 -10.05 -20.74 1.34
N ALA A 281 -9.01 -21.32 1.94
CA ALA A 281 -8.13 -20.61 2.88
C ALA A 281 -7.57 -19.30 2.30
N ALA A 282 -7.18 -19.31 1.02
CA ALA A 282 -6.67 -18.13 0.31
C ALA A 282 -7.67 -16.96 0.25
N ASP A 283 -8.97 -17.23 0.37
CA ASP A 283 -10.03 -16.22 0.37
C ASP A 283 -10.42 -15.76 1.78
N ARG A 284 -9.96 -16.44 2.83
CA ARG A 284 -10.34 -16.17 4.24
C ARG A 284 -9.69 -14.92 4.83
N THR A 285 -8.76 -14.27 4.12
CA THR A 285 -8.19 -12.98 4.53
C THR A 285 -8.72 -11.82 3.70
N LYS A 286 -9.61 -12.08 2.72
CA LYS A 286 -10.24 -11.03 1.90
C LYS A 286 -11.28 -10.25 2.71
N PRO A 287 -11.52 -8.96 2.40
CA PRO A 287 -12.45 -8.10 3.17
C PRO A 287 -13.85 -8.71 3.36
N ALA A 288 -14.37 -9.42 2.36
CA ALA A 288 -15.69 -10.05 2.44
C ALA A 288 -15.76 -11.11 3.55
N PHE A 289 -14.73 -11.95 3.68
CA PHE A 289 -14.66 -12.96 4.75
C PHE A 289 -14.44 -12.29 6.11
N LEU A 290 -13.51 -11.34 6.20
CA LEU A 290 -13.22 -10.63 7.45
C LEU A 290 -14.47 -9.91 7.99
N ASN A 291 -15.23 -9.22 7.13
CA ASN A 291 -16.49 -8.58 7.51
C ASN A 291 -17.53 -9.62 7.99
N ALA A 292 -17.61 -10.78 7.34
CA ALA A 292 -18.51 -11.86 7.75
C ALA A 292 -18.13 -12.39 9.13
N MET A 293 -16.84 -12.61 9.40
CA MET A 293 -16.37 -13.09 10.70
C MET A 293 -16.50 -12.03 11.79
N GLN A 294 -16.31 -10.75 11.46
CA GLN A 294 -16.62 -9.65 12.37
C GLN A 294 -18.10 -9.63 12.73
N LEU A 295 -19.00 -9.84 11.78
CA LEU A 295 -20.43 -9.92 12.05
C LEU A 295 -20.75 -11.14 12.93
N VAL A 296 -20.14 -12.29 12.65
CA VAL A 296 -20.27 -13.49 13.50
C VAL A 296 -19.85 -13.17 14.93
N ASP A 297 -18.69 -12.56 15.14
CA ASP A 297 -18.18 -12.20 16.48
C ASP A 297 -19.16 -11.29 17.23
N GLN A 298 -19.70 -10.25 16.57
CA GLN A 298 -20.70 -9.37 17.18
C GLN A 298 -22.01 -10.08 17.53
N LEU A 299 -22.45 -11.05 16.72
CA LEU A 299 -23.71 -11.77 16.93
C LEU A 299 -23.58 -12.89 17.96
N ILE A 300 -22.40 -13.50 18.11
CA ILE A 300 -22.12 -14.50 19.15
C ILE A 300 -22.39 -13.95 20.56
N GLY A 301 -22.17 -12.64 20.78
CA GLY A 301 -22.47 -11.98 22.04
C GLY A 301 -23.96 -12.02 22.44
N LEU A 302 -24.87 -12.23 21.48
CA LEU A 302 -26.31 -12.33 21.71
C LEU A 302 -26.78 -13.77 21.92
N MET A 303 -25.89 -14.76 21.78
CA MET A 303 -26.20 -16.19 21.86
C MET A 303 -26.00 -16.73 23.29
N PRO A 304 -26.66 -17.86 23.66
CA PRO A 304 -26.36 -18.58 24.88
C PRO A 304 -24.88 -18.97 24.99
N VAL A 305 -24.31 -18.86 26.21
CA VAL A 305 -22.86 -19.01 26.47
C VAL A 305 -22.26 -20.30 25.90
N ASP A 306 -22.95 -21.44 26.03
CA ASP A 306 -22.44 -22.73 25.55
C ASP A 306 -22.36 -22.81 24.03
N GLN A 307 -23.36 -22.25 23.34
CA GLN A 307 -23.34 -22.16 21.88
C GLN A 307 -22.26 -21.19 21.41
N ALA A 308 -22.15 -20.03 22.07
CA ALA A 308 -21.13 -19.03 21.80
C ALA A 308 -19.71 -19.61 21.95
N ARG A 309 -19.44 -20.41 22.99
CA ARG A 309 -18.17 -21.11 23.19
C ARG A 309 -17.87 -22.09 22.04
N THR A 310 -18.87 -22.84 21.60
CA THR A 310 -18.73 -23.79 20.48
C THR A 310 -18.38 -23.08 19.18
N VAL A 311 -19.05 -21.96 18.88
CA VAL A 311 -18.76 -21.18 17.67
C VAL A 311 -17.36 -20.56 17.73
N ARG A 312 -16.93 -20.00 18.87
CA ARG A 312 -15.57 -19.47 19.04
C ARG A 312 -14.49 -20.52 18.77
N LYS A 313 -14.69 -21.75 19.26
CA LYS A 313 -13.77 -22.86 18.99
C LYS A 313 -13.68 -23.19 17.49
N ARG A 314 -14.83 -23.29 16.81
CA ARG A 314 -14.85 -23.52 15.35
C ARG A 314 -14.21 -22.37 14.57
N LEU A 315 -14.40 -21.13 14.99
CA LEU A 315 -13.76 -19.97 14.37
C LEU A 315 -12.23 -20.04 14.46
N SER A 316 -11.68 -20.45 15.61
CA SER A 316 -10.23 -20.64 15.74
C SER A 316 -9.68 -21.75 14.84
N GLU A 317 -10.49 -22.78 14.55
CA GLU A 317 -10.11 -23.88 13.64
C GLU A 317 -10.14 -23.45 12.16
N ILE A 318 -10.95 -22.44 11.80
CA ILE A 318 -11.08 -21.92 10.42
C ILE A 318 -10.08 -20.77 10.15
N ALA A 319 -9.61 -20.12 11.22
CA ALA A 319 -8.73 -18.97 11.14
C ALA A 319 -7.44 -19.29 10.37
N VAL A 320 -7.02 -18.36 9.52
CA VAL A 320 -5.74 -18.43 8.82
C VAL A 320 -4.72 -17.65 9.63
N ARG A 321 -3.59 -18.29 9.97
CA ARG A 321 -2.48 -17.60 10.62
C ARG A 321 -1.80 -16.72 9.57
N VAL A 322 -1.95 -15.41 9.69
CA VAL A 322 -1.27 -14.45 8.82
C VAL A 322 0.10 -14.10 9.40
N VAL A 323 1.13 -14.27 8.59
CA VAL A 323 2.52 -13.90 8.89
C VAL A 323 2.95 -12.90 7.84
N GLN A 324 3.24 -11.68 8.25
CA GLN A 324 3.77 -10.65 7.35
C GLN A 324 5.29 -10.69 7.43
N ILE A 325 5.95 -10.77 6.28
CA ILE A 325 7.41 -10.79 6.16
C ILE A 325 7.78 -9.65 5.23
N HIS A 326 8.63 -8.75 5.71
CA HIS A 326 9.15 -7.63 4.95
C HIS A 326 10.54 -7.98 4.44
N ALA A 327 10.79 -7.76 3.15
CA ALA A 327 12.14 -7.54 2.68
C ALA A 327 12.55 -6.13 3.09
N VAL A 328 13.46 -6.03 4.05
CA VAL A 328 13.83 -4.77 4.69
C VAL A 328 14.58 -3.91 3.69
N GLU A 329 14.10 -2.68 3.53
CA GLU A 329 14.63 -1.67 2.63
C GLU A 329 16.16 -1.51 2.82
N GLU A 330 16.91 -1.62 1.71
CA GLU A 330 18.38 -1.54 1.66
C GLU A 330 19.16 -2.61 2.45
N GLU A 331 18.52 -3.63 3.04
CA GLU A 331 19.24 -4.62 3.86
C GLU A 331 19.46 -5.98 3.19
N MET A 332 18.75 -6.30 2.09
CA MET A 332 18.70 -7.65 1.51
C MET A 332 18.55 -8.73 2.59
N ARG A 333 17.50 -8.59 3.40
CA ARG A 333 17.20 -9.46 4.54
C ARG A 333 15.68 -9.49 4.79
N TYR A 334 15.19 -10.61 5.31
CA TYR A 334 13.85 -10.66 5.91
C TYR A 334 13.85 -10.12 7.35
N ASP A 335 12.84 -9.32 7.69
CA ASP A 335 12.64 -8.81 9.05
C ASP A 335 12.33 -9.91 10.06
N VAL A 336 11.57 -10.94 9.63
CA VAL A 336 11.23 -12.12 10.40
C VAL A 336 12.34 -13.18 10.20
N PRO A 337 13.09 -13.54 11.24
CA PRO A 337 14.10 -14.61 11.17
C PRO A 337 13.47 -16.01 11.29
N TYR A 338 12.37 -16.11 12.03
CA TYR A 338 11.56 -17.32 12.10
C TYR A 338 10.13 -17.01 12.52
N PHE A 339 9.20 -17.90 12.19
CA PHE A 339 7.82 -17.87 12.69
C PHE A 339 7.34 -19.28 13.01
N VAL A 340 6.32 -19.41 13.86
CA VAL A 340 5.82 -20.70 14.33
C VAL A 340 4.37 -20.92 13.91
N VAL A 341 4.06 -22.12 13.46
CA VAL A 341 2.73 -22.55 13.03
C VAL A 341 2.40 -23.93 13.61
N GLN A 342 1.11 -24.20 13.80
CA GLN A 342 0.67 -25.52 14.20
C GLN A 342 0.61 -26.45 12.99
N ALA A 343 1.00 -27.72 13.17
CA ALA A 343 0.90 -28.75 12.14
C ALA A 343 -0.54 -28.82 11.56
N GLY A 344 -0.64 -28.90 10.23
CA GLY A 344 -1.91 -28.96 9.50
C GLY A 344 -2.76 -27.69 9.52
N SER A 345 -2.31 -26.60 10.14
CA SER A 345 -3.06 -25.33 10.18
C SER A 345 -2.93 -24.55 8.87
N GLU A 346 -3.96 -23.75 8.54
CA GLU A 346 -3.92 -22.85 7.38
C GLU A 346 -3.09 -21.59 7.68
N VAL A 347 -2.11 -21.32 6.82
CA VAL A 347 -1.14 -20.23 6.97
C VAL A 347 -1.18 -19.33 5.74
N GLN A 348 -1.11 -18.03 5.96
CA GLN A 348 -0.88 -17.06 4.89
C GLN A 348 0.38 -16.26 5.20
N VAL A 349 1.38 -16.39 4.35
CA VAL A 349 2.56 -15.53 4.36
C VAL A 349 2.31 -14.36 3.40
N VAL A 350 2.41 -13.13 3.90
CA VAL A 350 2.37 -11.91 3.08
C VAL A 350 3.78 -11.38 2.97
N LEU A 351 4.40 -11.58 1.81
CA LEU A 351 5.69 -10.97 1.49
C LEU A 351 5.45 -9.53 1.04
N VAL A 352 6.00 -8.57 1.77
CA VAL A 352 6.02 -7.15 1.41
C VAL A 352 7.45 -6.79 1.01
N ASN A 353 7.65 -6.30 -0.19
CA ASN A 353 8.96 -5.89 -0.65
C ASN A 353 9.11 -4.37 -0.50
N GLU A 354 9.84 -3.93 0.53
CA GLU A 354 10.18 -2.52 0.73
C GLU A 354 11.52 -2.15 0.07
N ASP A 355 12.30 -3.15 -0.35
CA ASP A 355 13.56 -2.98 -1.07
C ASP A 355 13.31 -2.64 -2.55
N LEU A 356 14.34 -2.10 -3.22
CA LEU A 356 14.34 -1.83 -4.65
C LEU A 356 14.49 -3.09 -5.48
N MET A 357 15.20 -4.10 -4.99
CA MET A 357 15.45 -5.33 -5.73
C MET A 357 14.25 -6.27 -5.62
N PRO A 358 13.94 -7.04 -6.68
CA PRO A 358 12.87 -8.01 -6.62
C PRO A 358 13.24 -9.19 -5.71
N HIS A 359 12.25 -9.69 -4.97
CA HIS A 359 12.42 -10.80 -4.03
C HIS A 359 11.27 -11.80 -4.12
N ASN A 360 11.57 -13.08 -3.91
CA ASN A 360 10.59 -14.14 -3.74
C ASN A 360 10.85 -14.86 -2.41
N LEU A 361 9.87 -15.59 -1.91
CA LEU A 361 10.00 -16.45 -0.74
C LEU A 361 9.66 -17.88 -1.13
N VAL A 362 10.59 -18.81 -0.92
CA VAL A 362 10.46 -20.24 -1.21
C VAL A 362 10.64 -21.02 0.09
N ILE A 363 9.62 -21.76 0.51
CA ILE A 363 9.64 -22.66 1.67
C ILE A 363 10.12 -24.04 1.19
N THR A 364 11.14 -24.60 1.85
CA THR A 364 11.75 -25.87 1.47
C THR A 364 11.48 -26.97 2.49
N THR A 365 11.73 -28.21 2.08
CA THR A 365 11.89 -29.33 3.03
C THR A 365 13.07 -29.08 3.99
N PRO A 366 13.05 -29.67 5.20
CA PRO A 366 14.12 -29.50 6.18
C PRO A 366 15.49 -29.95 5.65
N GLY A 367 16.50 -29.09 5.74
CA GLY A 367 17.87 -29.37 5.30
C GLY A 367 18.18 -29.12 3.82
N ASP A 368 17.17 -28.76 3.01
CA ASP A 368 17.33 -28.62 1.56
C ASP A 368 17.49 -27.17 1.06
N LEU A 369 17.52 -26.18 1.96
CA LEU A 369 17.56 -24.75 1.59
C LEU A 369 18.66 -24.45 0.57
N LYS A 370 19.90 -24.89 0.84
CA LYS A 370 21.06 -24.57 0.02
C LYS A 370 20.92 -25.11 -1.40
N GLU A 371 20.48 -26.35 -1.55
CA GLU A 371 20.29 -26.98 -2.86
C GLU A 371 19.21 -26.26 -3.68
N VAL A 372 18.04 -26.01 -3.07
CA VAL A 372 16.94 -25.29 -3.73
C VAL A 372 17.37 -23.88 -4.12
N ALA A 373 18.10 -23.20 -3.25
CA ALA A 373 18.59 -21.85 -3.51
C ALA A 373 19.60 -21.80 -4.65
N GLU A 374 20.54 -22.74 -4.70
CA GLU A 374 21.50 -22.85 -5.81
C GLU A 374 20.80 -23.15 -7.14
N LEU A 375 19.80 -24.05 -7.14
CA LEU A 375 18.99 -24.34 -8.32
C LEU A 375 18.23 -23.10 -8.82
N GLY A 376 17.54 -22.38 -7.92
CA GLY A 376 16.79 -21.17 -8.28
C GLY A 376 17.69 -20.02 -8.73
N SER A 377 18.86 -19.86 -8.09
CA SER A 377 19.87 -18.87 -8.46
C SER A 377 20.47 -19.13 -9.85
N ALA A 378 20.53 -20.40 -10.28
CA ALA A 378 21.06 -20.77 -11.59
C ALA A 378 20.05 -20.63 -12.74
N MET A 379 18.77 -20.39 -12.44
CA MET A 379 17.74 -20.16 -13.46
C MET A 379 17.98 -18.83 -14.19
N ASP A 380 17.66 -18.82 -15.48
CA ASP A 380 17.64 -17.58 -16.27
C ASP A 380 16.34 -16.79 -16.04
N SER A 381 16.11 -15.75 -16.83
CA SER A 381 14.90 -14.94 -16.76
C SER A 381 13.65 -15.64 -17.34
N THR A 382 13.65 -16.97 -17.50
CA THR A 382 12.46 -17.72 -17.90
C THR A 382 11.74 -18.30 -16.68
N PRO A 383 10.40 -18.23 -16.63
CA PRO A 383 9.65 -18.89 -15.57
C PRO A 383 9.88 -20.40 -15.62
N GLY A 384 10.08 -21.02 -14.45
CA GLY A 384 10.13 -22.47 -14.34
C GLY A 384 8.76 -23.11 -14.66
N PRO A 385 8.64 -24.45 -14.58
CA PRO A 385 7.37 -25.17 -14.80
C PRO A 385 6.20 -24.69 -13.93
N SER A 386 6.48 -24.11 -12.77
CA SER A 386 5.50 -23.48 -11.88
C SER A 386 4.92 -22.15 -12.43
N GLY A 387 5.48 -21.63 -13.52
CA GLY A 387 5.18 -20.29 -14.05
C GLY A 387 5.80 -19.15 -13.24
N LYS A 388 6.64 -19.45 -12.25
CA LYS A 388 7.28 -18.47 -11.37
C LYS A 388 8.77 -18.34 -11.67
N MET A 389 9.25 -17.10 -11.61
CA MET A 389 10.65 -16.74 -11.82
C MET A 389 11.52 -17.21 -10.65
N HIS A 390 12.69 -17.78 -10.95
CA HIS A 390 13.66 -18.27 -9.97
C HIS A 390 13.14 -19.30 -8.96
N VAL A 391 11.99 -19.94 -9.22
CA VAL A 391 11.49 -21.06 -8.42
C VAL A 391 11.79 -22.36 -9.17
N PRO A 392 12.75 -23.19 -8.70
CA PRO A 392 13.16 -24.39 -9.41
C PRO A 392 12.08 -25.47 -9.39
N ASP A 393 12.09 -26.34 -10.39
CA ASP A 393 11.26 -27.55 -10.40
C ASP A 393 11.91 -28.62 -9.53
N SER A 394 11.50 -28.69 -8.26
CA SER A 394 12.02 -29.63 -7.28
C SER A 394 10.91 -30.02 -6.31
N ASP A 395 10.87 -31.30 -5.95
CA ASP A 395 10.01 -31.86 -4.90
C ASP A 395 10.37 -31.34 -3.49
N LYS A 396 11.51 -30.67 -3.36
CA LYS A 396 11.98 -30.00 -2.14
C LYS A 396 11.39 -28.61 -1.95
N VAL A 397 10.76 -28.04 -2.98
CA VAL A 397 10.00 -26.79 -2.88
C VAL A 397 8.59 -27.09 -2.41
N LEU A 398 8.25 -26.69 -1.17
CA LEU A 398 6.92 -26.90 -0.61
C LEU A 398 5.95 -25.83 -1.08
N HIS A 399 6.32 -24.56 -0.91
CA HIS A 399 5.49 -23.40 -1.23
C HIS A 399 6.35 -22.24 -1.70
N SER A 400 5.80 -21.36 -2.52
CA SER A 400 6.55 -20.20 -3.02
C SER A 400 5.64 -19.02 -3.36
N THR A 401 6.13 -17.80 -3.16
CA THR A 401 5.58 -16.61 -3.82
C THR A 401 6.07 -16.55 -5.27
N SER A 402 5.46 -15.71 -6.08
CA SER A 402 6.07 -15.19 -7.30
C SER A 402 7.19 -14.19 -6.94
N MET A 403 7.82 -13.63 -7.96
CA MET A 403 8.79 -12.56 -7.77
C MET A 403 8.05 -11.25 -7.47
N VAL A 404 8.29 -10.69 -6.29
CA VAL A 404 7.66 -9.46 -5.79
C VAL A 404 8.59 -8.29 -6.08
N GLY A 405 8.17 -7.36 -6.93
CA GLY A 405 8.94 -6.17 -7.28
C GLY A 405 8.95 -5.10 -6.17
N ALA A 406 9.69 -4.02 -6.39
CA ALA A 406 9.82 -2.92 -5.42
C ALA A 406 8.46 -2.34 -5.02
N HIS A 407 8.25 -2.14 -3.72
CA HIS A 407 7.02 -1.64 -3.09
C HIS A 407 5.75 -2.46 -3.38
N GLN A 408 5.90 -3.68 -3.90
CA GLN A 408 4.80 -4.61 -4.12
C GLN A 408 4.67 -5.58 -2.95
N ARG A 409 3.59 -6.36 -2.97
CA ARG A 409 3.35 -7.44 -2.01
C ARG A 409 2.66 -8.62 -2.68
N GLU A 410 2.86 -9.80 -2.12
CA GLU A 410 2.16 -11.02 -2.51
C GLU A 410 1.74 -11.83 -1.29
N ALA A 411 0.55 -12.41 -1.34
CA ALA A 411 0.04 -13.31 -0.32
C ALA A 411 0.12 -14.77 -0.82
N LEU A 412 0.89 -15.59 -0.10
CA LEU A 412 1.01 -17.03 -0.29
C LEU A 412 0.20 -17.73 0.80
N THR A 413 -0.81 -18.51 0.42
CA THR A 413 -1.61 -19.30 1.37
C THR A 413 -1.39 -20.79 1.17
N PHE A 414 -1.17 -21.51 2.26
CA PHE A 414 -0.88 -22.94 2.27
C PHE A 414 -1.25 -23.60 3.60
N THR A 415 -1.41 -24.92 3.57
CA THR A 415 -1.55 -25.73 4.79
C THR A 415 -0.16 -26.08 5.32
N ALA A 416 0.12 -25.78 6.59
CA ALA A 416 1.37 -26.14 7.23
C ALA A 416 1.61 -27.67 7.16
N PRO A 417 2.86 -28.12 7.01
CA PRO A 417 3.19 -29.55 7.07
C PRO A 417 2.60 -30.24 8.30
N GLU A 418 2.21 -31.51 8.15
CA GLU A 418 1.71 -32.34 9.27
C GLU A 418 2.84 -32.77 10.22
N GLN A 419 4.07 -32.81 9.72
CA GLN A 419 5.23 -33.22 10.51
C GLN A 419 5.83 -32.00 11.22
N PRO A 420 5.97 -32.02 12.56
CA PRO A 420 6.70 -31.01 13.29
C PRO A 420 8.17 -30.95 12.86
N GLY A 421 8.72 -29.74 12.75
CA GLY A 421 10.10 -29.55 12.29
C GLY A 421 10.44 -28.10 11.92
N GLU A 422 11.69 -27.89 11.53
CA GLU A 422 12.22 -26.61 11.04
C GLU A 422 12.23 -26.63 9.50
N TYR A 423 11.36 -25.82 8.90
CA TYR A 423 11.18 -25.69 7.45
C TYR A 423 11.74 -24.35 6.99
N PRO A 424 12.93 -24.32 6.38
CA PRO A 424 13.54 -23.07 5.97
C PRO A 424 12.72 -22.35 4.88
N TYR A 425 12.75 -21.03 4.88
CA TYR A 425 12.33 -20.22 3.75
C TYR A 425 13.46 -19.33 3.27
N VAL A 426 13.51 -19.08 1.96
CA VAL A 426 14.66 -18.43 1.33
C VAL A 426 14.25 -17.62 0.11
N CYS A 427 14.97 -16.52 -0.16
CA CYS A 427 14.92 -15.86 -1.46
C CYS A 427 15.86 -16.56 -2.43
N THR A 428 15.30 -17.11 -3.50
CA THR A 428 16.06 -17.83 -4.54
C THR A 428 16.41 -16.94 -5.72
N PHE A 429 16.08 -15.65 -5.67
CA PHE A 429 16.64 -14.67 -6.60
C PHE A 429 18.17 -14.72 -6.52
N PRO A 430 18.89 -14.61 -7.65
CA PRO A 430 20.29 -14.97 -7.69
C PRO A 430 21.13 -14.30 -6.59
N ARG A 431 21.89 -15.13 -5.87
CA ARG A 431 22.75 -14.77 -4.71
C ARG A 431 22.08 -14.19 -3.45
N HIS A 432 20.77 -13.95 -3.43
CA HIS A 432 20.10 -13.39 -2.25
C HIS A 432 20.04 -14.37 -1.07
N TRP A 433 19.98 -15.67 -1.37
CA TRP A 433 19.79 -16.75 -0.40
C TRP A 433 20.85 -16.84 0.71
N MET A 434 22.02 -16.21 0.53
CA MET A 434 23.07 -16.19 1.56
C MET A 434 22.75 -15.25 2.74
N ARG A 435 21.77 -14.35 2.58
CA ARG A 435 21.34 -13.38 3.61
C ARG A 435 19.83 -13.32 3.79
N MET A 436 19.06 -13.67 2.76
CA MET A 436 17.60 -13.62 2.74
C MET A 436 16.99 -14.99 2.99
N TYR A 437 17.00 -15.41 4.25
CA TYR A 437 16.37 -16.65 4.68
C TYR A 437 15.83 -16.54 6.11
N GLY A 438 15.02 -17.51 6.50
CA GLY A 438 14.56 -17.73 7.85
C GLY A 438 13.95 -19.11 8.01
N VAL A 439 13.23 -19.36 9.10
CA VAL A 439 12.66 -20.69 9.41
C VAL A 439 11.18 -20.62 9.78
N MET A 440 10.36 -21.43 9.13
CA MET A 440 9.03 -21.78 9.61
C MET A 440 9.15 -22.98 10.55
N VAL A 441 8.84 -22.79 11.83
CA VAL A 441 8.81 -23.86 12.83
C VAL A 441 7.41 -24.44 12.90
N VAL A 442 7.26 -25.71 12.55
CA VAL A 442 6.00 -26.45 12.64
C VAL A 442 5.99 -27.23 13.96
N VAL A 443 4.93 -27.06 14.74
CA VAL A 443 4.78 -27.67 16.08
C VAL A 443 3.45 -28.42 16.21
N GLU A 444 3.38 -29.42 17.08
CA GLU A 444 2.13 -30.14 17.36
C GLU A 444 1.11 -29.25 18.07
N ASP A 445 1.56 -28.47 19.04
CA ASP A 445 0.74 -27.57 19.86
C ASP A 445 1.41 -26.20 19.96
N LEU A 446 0.80 -25.22 19.28
CA LEU A 446 1.32 -23.85 19.23
C LEU A 446 1.27 -23.16 20.59
N ASP A 447 0.20 -23.36 21.36
CA ASP A 447 0.02 -22.73 22.67
C ASP A 447 1.02 -23.26 23.70
N LEU A 448 1.36 -24.55 23.61
CA LEU A 448 2.40 -25.15 24.44
C LEU A 448 3.80 -24.62 24.08
N TRP A 449 4.11 -24.53 22.79
CA TRP A 449 5.40 -24.02 22.33
C TRP A 449 5.62 -22.56 22.74
N LEU A 450 4.58 -21.70 22.61
CA LEU A 450 4.65 -20.29 22.97
C LEU A 450 4.96 -20.04 24.46
N LYS A 451 4.77 -21.04 25.34
CA LYS A 451 5.15 -20.93 26.76
C LYS A 451 6.66 -21.08 26.98
N ASN A 452 7.35 -21.83 26.12
CA ASN A 452 8.80 -22.09 26.21
C ASN A 452 9.41 -22.12 24.81
N PRO A 453 9.53 -20.96 24.14
CA PRO A 453 10.03 -20.90 22.77
C PRO A 453 11.50 -21.32 22.69
N VAL A 454 11.84 -22.06 21.63
CA VAL A 454 13.21 -22.45 21.29
C VAL A 454 13.54 -21.89 19.92
N GLU A 455 14.57 -21.05 19.83
CA GLU A 455 15.02 -20.49 18.56
C GLU A 455 15.55 -21.61 17.63
N PRO A 456 15.13 -21.65 16.35
CA PRO A 456 15.60 -22.67 15.41
C PRO A 456 17.07 -22.46 15.05
N LYS A 457 17.70 -23.51 14.51
CA LYS A 457 19.11 -23.42 14.06
C LYS A 457 19.22 -22.58 12.79
N ASP A 458 20.38 -21.97 12.57
CA ASP A 458 20.66 -21.31 11.29
C ASP A 458 20.67 -22.36 10.16
N PRO A 459 19.80 -22.23 9.14
CA PRO A 459 19.59 -23.26 8.13
C PRO A 459 20.75 -23.40 7.13
N ILE A 460 21.71 -22.46 7.10
CA ILE A 460 22.92 -22.55 6.28
C ILE A 460 24.20 -22.76 7.11
N GLY A 461 24.05 -22.94 8.43
CA GLY A 461 25.17 -23.12 9.35
C GLY A 461 26.01 -21.85 9.53
N ASN A 462 25.43 -20.67 9.34
CA ASN A 462 26.09 -19.41 9.65
C ASN A 462 25.99 -19.12 11.15
N ASP A 463 27.09 -19.30 11.86
CA ASP A 463 27.15 -19.06 13.31
C ASP A 463 27.37 -17.57 13.68
N ARG A 464 27.41 -16.66 12.69
CA ARG A 464 27.60 -15.22 12.95
C ARG A 464 26.30 -14.58 13.46
N ALA A 465 26.25 -14.31 14.76
CA ALA A 465 25.22 -13.50 15.36
C ALA A 465 25.26 -12.05 14.87
N PHE A 466 24.13 -11.34 15.00
CA PHE A 466 24.10 -9.89 14.87
C PHE A 466 25.06 -9.27 15.91
N ILE A 467 25.94 -8.37 15.46
CA ILE A 467 26.91 -7.67 16.30
C ILE A 467 26.39 -6.26 16.61
N LYS A 468 26.23 -5.42 15.58
CA LYS A 468 25.83 -4.01 15.72
C LYS A 468 25.54 -3.41 14.36
N SER A 469 24.55 -2.52 14.27
CA SER A 469 24.40 -1.62 13.12
C SER A 469 25.42 -0.49 13.21
N TRP A 470 26.50 -0.64 12.46
CA TRP A 470 27.68 0.22 12.51
C TRP A 470 27.45 1.59 11.87
N THR A 471 28.02 2.64 12.47
CA THR A 471 27.99 4.00 11.93
C THR A 471 29.41 4.52 11.72
N VAL A 472 29.59 5.52 10.86
CA VAL A 472 30.91 6.16 10.65
C VAL A 472 31.50 6.69 11.96
N ASP A 473 30.66 7.18 12.88
CA ASP A 473 31.08 7.69 14.19
C ASP A 473 31.80 6.64 15.05
N ASP A 474 31.43 5.37 14.91
CA ASP A 474 32.07 4.27 15.63
C ASP A 474 33.55 4.07 15.25
N PHE A 475 33.97 4.63 14.11
CA PHE A 475 35.32 4.47 13.56
C PHE A 475 36.12 5.78 13.49
N LYS A 476 35.54 6.91 13.90
CA LYS A 476 36.20 8.24 13.79
C LYS A 476 37.44 8.39 14.67
N GLN A 477 37.48 7.69 15.80
CA GLN A 477 38.63 7.74 16.71
C GLN A 477 39.68 6.74 16.25
N ASP A 478 40.89 7.24 15.94
CA ASP A 478 42.09 6.43 15.76
C ASP A 478 42.06 5.41 14.59
N LEU A 479 41.23 5.61 13.56
CA LEU A 479 41.15 4.73 12.37
C LEU A 479 42.53 4.37 11.80
N ASP A 480 43.40 5.36 11.61
CA ASP A 480 44.76 5.14 11.07
C ASP A 480 45.67 4.34 12.02
N LEU A 481 45.44 4.41 13.35
CA LEU A 481 46.15 3.58 14.32
C LEU A 481 45.55 2.18 14.35
N ALA A 482 44.22 2.07 14.30
CA ALA A 482 43.49 0.82 14.34
C ALA A 482 43.75 -0.06 13.11
N LEU A 483 44.13 0.52 11.97
CA LEU A 483 44.51 -0.22 10.77
C LEU A 483 45.94 -0.76 10.78
N ARG A 484 46.78 -0.36 11.76
CA ARG A 484 48.16 -0.88 11.85
C ARG A 484 48.16 -2.33 12.30
N GLY A 485 48.93 -3.16 11.59
CA GLY A 485 49.10 -4.58 11.93
C GLY A 485 47.92 -5.48 11.55
N ARG A 486 46.99 -4.97 10.74
CA ARG A 486 45.91 -5.75 10.13
C ARG A 486 46.42 -6.68 9.03
N SER A 487 45.67 -7.72 8.73
CA SER A 487 45.94 -8.76 7.73
C SER A 487 45.00 -8.59 6.53
N PRO A 488 45.53 -8.15 5.38
CA PRO A 488 44.80 -8.13 4.12
C PRO A 488 44.21 -9.49 3.73
N GLU A 489 44.82 -10.60 4.16
CA GLU A 489 44.30 -11.95 3.91
C GLU A 489 43.00 -12.21 4.66
N ILE A 490 42.90 -11.77 5.92
CA ILE A 490 41.65 -11.83 6.70
C ILE A 490 40.62 -10.89 6.07
N GLY A 491 41.04 -9.69 5.66
CA GLY A 491 40.19 -8.75 4.95
C GLY A 491 39.62 -9.28 3.64
N LYS A 492 40.42 -10.02 2.85
CA LYS A 492 39.97 -10.69 1.62
C LYS A 492 38.89 -11.74 1.90
N ARG A 493 39.05 -12.50 2.98
CA ARG A 493 38.02 -13.46 3.42
C ARG A 493 36.72 -12.73 3.76
N ILE A 494 36.79 -11.65 4.55
CA ILE A 494 35.61 -10.84 4.91
C ILE A 494 34.97 -10.20 3.68
N PHE A 495 35.76 -9.72 2.73
CA PHE A 495 35.25 -9.20 1.45
C PHE A 495 34.41 -10.23 0.67
N THR A 496 34.75 -11.51 0.81
CA THR A 496 33.98 -12.61 0.21
C THR A 496 32.76 -13.00 1.07
N GLU A 497 32.94 -13.14 2.38
CA GLU A 497 31.86 -13.47 3.34
C GLU A 497 30.76 -12.40 3.40
N ALA A 498 31.13 -11.12 3.27
CA ALA A 498 30.22 -9.99 3.19
C ALA A 498 29.65 -9.77 1.79
N SER A 499 29.90 -10.69 0.85
CA SER A 499 29.38 -10.66 -0.52
C SER A 499 29.85 -9.47 -1.37
N CYS A 500 30.88 -8.71 -0.96
CA CYS A 500 31.36 -7.55 -1.73
C CYS A 500 31.87 -7.94 -3.12
N ALA A 501 32.56 -9.09 -3.23
CA ALA A 501 33.05 -9.65 -4.48
C ALA A 501 31.95 -9.97 -5.50
N GLN A 502 30.69 -10.05 -5.05
CA GLN A 502 29.56 -10.37 -5.92
C GLN A 502 29.20 -9.20 -6.85
N CYS A 503 29.36 -7.97 -6.37
CA CYS A 503 29.02 -6.76 -7.13
C CYS A 503 30.27 -6.03 -7.63
N HIS A 504 31.37 -6.08 -6.89
CA HIS A 504 32.56 -5.29 -7.15
C HIS A 504 33.71 -6.13 -7.71
N LYS A 505 34.47 -5.52 -8.62
CA LYS A 505 35.78 -6.06 -9.04
C LYS A 505 36.84 -5.66 -8.04
N MET A 506 37.84 -6.53 -7.88
CA MET A 506 39.05 -6.29 -7.14
C MET A 506 40.18 -7.05 -7.82
N GLN A 507 41.21 -6.34 -8.29
CA GLN A 507 42.36 -6.90 -9.01
C GLN A 507 41.98 -7.79 -10.21
N GLY A 508 40.90 -7.42 -10.91
CA GLY A 508 40.41 -8.15 -12.09
C GLY A 508 39.45 -9.31 -11.80
N GLU A 509 39.22 -9.65 -10.53
CA GLU A 509 38.27 -10.69 -10.10
C GLU A 509 37.00 -10.07 -9.48
N GLY A 510 35.84 -10.69 -9.63
CA GLY A 510 34.57 -10.25 -9.01
C GLY A 510 33.51 -9.72 -10.01
N GLY A 511 32.44 -9.13 -9.46
CA GLY A 511 31.27 -8.65 -10.20
C GLY A 511 31.47 -7.30 -10.90
N ALA A 512 30.62 -6.97 -11.88
CA ALA A 512 30.73 -5.74 -12.69
C ALA A 512 29.57 -4.74 -12.47
N VAL A 513 28.78 -4.94 -11.42
CA VAL A 513 27.64 -4.09 -11.09
C VAL A 513 28.06 -2.83 -10.35
N GLY A 514 28.92 -2.99 -9.35
CA GLY A 514 29.51 -1.89 -8.61
C GLY A 514 30.77 -1.38 -9.33
N PRO A 515 31.33 -0.25 -8.86
CA PRO A 515 32.66 0.18 -9.30
C PRO A 515 33.72 -0.89 -8.99
N ASP A 516 34.73 -0.96 -9.85
CA ASP A 516 35.98 -1.64 -9.52
C ASP A 516 36.56 -0.98 -8.25
N LEU A 517 36.96 -1.77 -7.27
CA LEU A 517 37.50 -1.33 -5.99
C LEU A 517 39.03 -1.39 -5.94
N THR A 518 39.69 -1.85 -7.01
CA THR A 518 41.14 -1.74 -7.15
C THR A 518 41.55 -0.26 -6.98
N ASP A 519 42.60 -0.02 -6.21
CA ASP A 519 43.08 1.33 -5.84
C ASP A 519 42.02 2.26 -5.24
N VAL A 520 40.93 1.75 -4.64
CA VAL A 520 39.84 2.62 -4.15
C VAL A 520 40.34 3.65 -3.16
N VAL A 521 41.18 3.26 -2.18
CA VAL A 521 41.73 4.19 -1.19
C VAL A 521 42.63 5.25 -1.85
N ALA A 522 43.40 4.88 -2.87
CA ALA A 522 44.24 5.83 -3.61
C ALA A 522 43.40 6.81 -4.45
N ARG A 523 42.31 6.36 -5.09
CA ARG A 523 41.35 7.23 -5.81
C ARG A 523 40.66 8.23 -4.88
N TRP A 524 40.43 7.82 -3.64
CA TRP A 524 39.96 8.67 -2.56
C TRP A 524 41.08 9.49 -1.87
N LYS A 525 42.28 9.53 -2.47
CA LYS A 525 43.44 10.32 -1.98
C LYS A 525 43.84 9.98 -0.55
N GLY A 526 43.62 8.72 -0.13
CA GLY A 526 43.89 8.27 1.23
C GLY A 526 42.77 8.53 2.24
N ASP A 527 41.59 9.03 1.82
CA ASP A 527 40.44 9.23 2.70
C ASP A 527 39.75 7.90 3.06
N ARG A 528 40.31 7.22 4.07
CA ARG A 528 39.80 5.92 4.55
C ARG A 528 38.42 6.03 5.19
N LEU A 529 38.13 7.16 5.84
CA LEU A 529 36.83 7.37 6.48
C LEU A 529 35.74 7.56 5.43
N GLY A 530 36.04 8.29 4.34
CA GLY A 530 35.16 8.40 3.17
C GLY A 530 34.87 7.05 2.53
N VAL A 531 35.88 6.21 2.31
CA VAL A 531 35.69 4.84 1.79
C VAL A 531 34.82 3.99 2.74
N LEU A 532 35.04 4.08 4.06
CA LEU A 532 34.21 3.37 5.03
C LEU A 532 32.77 3.88 5.05
N GLN A 533 32.56 5.19 4.85
CA GLN A 533 31.22 5.76 4.77
C GLN A 533 30.43 5.22 3.56
N GLU A 534 31.08 5.03 2.41
CA GLU A 534 30.45 4.36 1.25
C GLU A 534 30.00 2.92 1.57
N ILE A 535 30.69 2.24 2.51
CA ILE A 535 30.33 0.86 2.93
C ILE A 535 29.19 0.85 3.93
N LEU A 536 29.20 1.76 4.91
CA LEU A 536 28.23 1.79 6.02
C LEU A 536 26.95 2.58 5.70
N ASP A 537 27.00 3.48 4.71
CA ASP A 537 25.88 4.34 4.32
C ASP A 537 25.85 4.53 2.79
N PRO A 538 25.68 3.46 1.99
CA PRO A 538 25.87 3.50 0.54
C PRO A 538 24.90 4.43 -0.21
N SER A 539 23.79 4.83 0.42
CA SER A 539 22.77 5.72 -0.16
C SER A 539 23.01 7.20 0.11
N HIS A 540 23.98 7.57 0.97
CA HIS A 540 24.24 8.97 1.30
C HIS A 540 24.65 9.81 0.09
N LYS A 541 25.32 9.18 -0.90
CA LYS A 541 25.72 9.80 -2.15
C LYS A 541 25.98 8.74 -3.22
N ILE A 542 25.12 8.68 -4.23
CA ILE A 542 25.22 7.69 -5.31
C ILE A 542 25.83 8.35 -6.56
N ASP A 543 26.87 7.74 -7.12
CA ASP A 543 27.41 8.16 -8.41
C ASP A 543 26.33 7.98 -9.51
N PRO A 544 26.08 9.00 -10.36
CA PRO A 544 25.05 8.94 -11.40
C PRO A 544 25.06 7.70 -12.29
N LYS A 545 26.23 7.06 -12.49
CA LYS A 545 26.37 5.82 -13.27
C LYS A 545 25.73 4.61 -12.60
N TYR A 546 25.58 4.63 -11.29
CA TYR A 546 25.09 3.49 -10.48
C TYR A 546 23.71 3.77 -9.84
N VAL A 547 23.07 4.89 -10.20
CA VAL A 547 21.72 5.22 -9.72
C VAL A 547 20.71 4.22 -10.26
N VAL A 548 19.96 3.60 -9.34
CA VAL A 548 18.83 2.72 -9.69
C VAL A 548 17.67 3.58 -10.20
N HIS A 549 17.08 3.14 -11.30
CA HIS A 549 15.86 3.72 -11.84
C HIS A 549 14.71 2.75 -11.58
N VAL A 550 13.57 3.31 -11.15
CA VAL A 550 12.31 2.58 -11.01
C VAL A 550 11.41 3.01 -12.16
N VAL A 551 11.08 2.05 -13.02
CA VAL A 551 10.24 2.22 -14.21
C VAL A 551 8.90 1.56 -13.95
N LEU A 552 7.82 2.34 -14.02
CA LEU A 552 6.45 1.84 -14.11
C LEU A 552 6.05 1.82 -15.59
N THR A 553 5.68 0.64 -16.08
CA THR A 553 5.20 0.48 -17.46
C THR A 553 3.69 0.72 -17.55
N LEU A 554 3.19 1.02 -18.75
CA LEU A 554 1.76 1.22 -19.02
C LEU A 554 0.89 0.00 -18.68
N ASP A 555 1.47 -1.21 -18.67
CA ASP A 555 0.79 -2.44 -18.22
C ASP A 555 0.87 -2.67 -16.70
N GLY A 556 1.36 -1.67 -15.95
CA GLY A 556 1.38 -1.66 -14.49
C GLY A 556 2.51 -2.45 -13.84
N LYS A 557 3.56 -2.83 -14.59
CA LYS A 557 4.73 -3.51 -14.01
C LYS A 557 5.75 -2.48 -13.51
N ALA A 558 6.23 -2.70 -12.29
CA ALA A 558 7.37 -1.97 -11.75
C ALA A 558 8.65 -2.76 -12.01
N ILE A 559 9.61 -2.15 -12.71
CA ILE A 559 10.92 -2.72 -13.02
C ILE A 559 11.98 -1.77 -12.47
N SER A 560 12.91 -2.29 -11.68
CA SER A 560 14.01 -1.53 -11.08
C SER A 560 15.36 -2.03 -11.61
N GLY A 561 16.31 -1.11 -11.83
CA GLY A 561 17.68 -1.48 -12.20
C GLY A 561 18.56 -0.28 -12.55
N ILE A 562 19.84 -0.54 -12.78
CA ILE A 562 20.81 0.47 -13.24
C ILE A 562 20.72 0.60 -14.76
N VAL A 563 20.66 1.83 -15.28
CA VAL A 563 20.64 2.08 -16.72
C VAL A 563 22.03 1.82 -17.30
N VAL A 564 22.15 0.79 -18.13
CA VAL A 564 23.42 0.43 -18.78
C VAL A 564 23.49 0.91 -20.23
N GLU A 565 22.33 1.09 -20.88
CA GLU A 565 22.22 1.64 -22.24
C GLU A 565 20.90 2.41 -22.37
N GLU A 566 20.93 3.52 -23.09
CA GLU A 566 19.76 4.37 -23.34
C GLU A 566 19.83 4.96 -24.75
N ASP A 567 18.78 4.73 -25.55
CA ASP A 567 18.62 5.35 -26.87
C ASP A 567 17.24 6.02 -27.03
N LYS A 568 16.94 6.49 -28.25
CA LYS A 568 15.68 7.21 -28.55
C LYS A 568 14.42 6.34 -28.44
N LYS A 569 14.55 5.01 -28.52
CA LYS A 569 13.43 4.06 -28.57
C LYS A 569 13.39 3.13 -27.35
N THR A 570 14.54 2.85 -26.75
CA THR A 570 14.69 1.84 -25.70
C THR A 570 15.52 2.33 -24.53
N ILE A 571 15.29 1.70 -23.38
CA ILE A 571 16.15 1.76 -22.21
C ILE A 571 16.50 0.35 -21.74
N SER A 572 17.76 0.12 -21.40
CA SER A 572 18.28 -1.17 -20.94
C SER A 572 18.65 -1.07 -19.46
N LEU A 573 17.94 -1.83 -18.62
CA LEU A 573 18.13 -1.87 -17.17
C LEU A 573 18.82 -3.16 -16.74
N LEU A 574 19.82 -3.02 -15.87
CA LEU A 574 20.46 -4.12 -15.17
C LEU A 574 19.88 -4.23 -13.76
N ALA A 575 18.97 -5.18 -13.55
CA ALA A 575 18.30 -5.43 -12.28
C ALA A 575 19.07 -6.38 -11.34
N ASN A 576 20.04 -7.12 -11.86
CA ASN A 576 20.75 -8.20 -11.14
C ASN A 576 22.25 -8.24 -11.52
N PRO A 577 23.17 -8.44 -10.56
CA PRO A 577 24.58 -8.67 -10.82
C PRO A 577 25.01 -9.86 -11.67
N GLU A 578 24.16 -10.88 -11.81
CA GLU A 578 24.45 -12.04 -12.67
C GLU A 578 23.71 -12.01 -14.01
N SER A 579 22.92 -10.97 -14.28
CA SER A 579 22.23 -10.81 -15.57
C SER A 579 23.25 -10.77 -16.70
N LYS A 580 23.23 -11.80 -17.56
CA LYS A 580 24.04 -11.85 -18.78
C LYS A 580 23.65 -10.75 -19.77
N GLU A 581 22.37 -10.37 -19.77
CA GLU A 581 21.77 -9.37 -20.65
C GLU A 581 20.88 -8.42 -19.84
N PRO A 582 20.84 -7.12 -20.18
CA PRO A 582 19.93 -6.17 -19.54
C PRO A 582 18.47 -6.35 -19.98
N THR A 583 17.53 -5.96 -19.12
CA THR A 583 16.10 -5.88 -19.46
C THR A 583 15.87 -4.66 -20.33
N VAL A 584 15.44 -4.88 -21.58
CA VAL A 584 15.15 -3.82 -22.55
C VAL A 584 13.66 -3.45 -22.47
N ILE A 585 13.38 -2.16 -22.28
CA ILE A 585 12.04 -1.59 -22.20
C ILE A 585 11.87 -0.58 -23.33
N GLN A 586 10.77 -0.65 -24.08
CA GLN A 586 10.43 0.37 -25.07
C GLN A 586 9.99 1.64 -24.33
N ARG A 587 10.47 2.80 -24.77
CA ARG A 587 10.12 4.07 -24.11
C ARG A 587 8.64 4.40 -24.17
N ASP A 588 7.98 3.98 -25.25
CA ASP A 588 6.54 4.18 -25.43
C ASP A 588 5.71 3.33 -24.45
N ASP A 589 6.32 2.30 -23.84
CA ASP A 589 5.68 1.47 -22.82
C ASP A 589 5.92 2.00 -21.39
N ILE A 590 6.66 3.10 -21.22
CA ILE A 590 6.98 3.69 -19.92
C ILE A 590 5.93 4.73 -19.55
N ASP A 591 5.25 4.51 -18.42
CA ASP A 591 4.37 5.50 -17.80
C ASP A 591 5.21 6.49 -16.97
N ILE A 592 6.00 5.97 -16.02
CA ILE A 592 6.80 6.76 -15.07
C ILE A 592 8.21 6.17 -14.98
N MET A 593 9.22 7.02 -14.96
CA MET A 593 10.61 6.62 -14.67
C MET A 593 11.23 7.61 -13.68
N ASN A 594 11.58 7.11 -12.50
CA ASN A 594 12.17 7.90 -11.43
C ASN A 594 13.57 7.41 -11.08
N LYS A 595 14.43 8.35 -10.68
CA LYS A 595 15.72 8.05 -10.05
C LYS A 595 15.49 7.75 -8.58
N SER A 596 16.00 6.62 -8.09
CA SER A 596 15.98 6.33 -6.67
C SER A 596 17.05 7.15 -5.92
N SER A 597 16.73 7.55 -4.70
CA SER A 597 17.70 8.07 -3.73
C SER A 597 18.45 6.95 -3.00
N GLN A 598 18.14 5.69 -3.28
CA GLN A 598 18.67 4.52 -2.59
C GLN A 598 19.64 3.75 -3.49
N SER A 599 20.70 3.24 -2.88
CA SER A 599 21.72 2.44 -3.53
C SER A 599 21.27 0.99 -3.67
N MET A 600 21.79 0.32 -4.70
CA MET A 600 21.64 -1.13 -4.82
C MET A 600 22.62 -1.90 -3.91
N MET A 601 23.63 -1.22 -3.35
CA MET A 601 24.51 -1.79 -2.34
C MET A 601 23.77 -1.82 -1.00
N PRO A 602 23.66 -2.97 -0.33
CA PRO A 602 22.97 -3.03 0.95
C PRO A 602 23.73 -2.29 2.05
N LYS A 603 22.99 -1.64 2.95
CA LYS A 603 23.52 -0.87 4.08
C LYS A 603 24.01 -1.75 5.23
N ALA A 604 23.28 -2.82 5.55
CA ALA A 604 23.55 -3.66 6.71
C ALA A 604 24.58 -4.78 6.45
N LEU A 605 25.51 -4.60 5.50
CA LEU A 605 26.50 -5.63 5.13
C LEU A 605 27.42 -5.99 6.29
N MET A 606 27.77 -5.01 7.13
CA MET A 606 28.77 -5.14 8.20
C MET A 606 28.18 -5.55 9.56
N ASP A 607 26.86 -5.68 9.69
CA ASP A 607 26.18 -5.83 10.99
C ASP A 607 26.50 -7.13 11.73
N ARG A 608 27.01 -8.14 11.02
CA ARG A 608 27.45 -9.45 11.55
C ARG A 608 28.97 -9.58 11.68
N PHE A 609 29.70 -8.48 11.47
CA PHE A 609 31.15 -8.42 11.62
C PHE A 609 31.52 -7.55 12.82
N THR A 610 32.55 -7.96 13.53
CA THR A 610 33.13 -7.18 14.63
C THR A 610 33.87 -5.95 14.09
N GLN A 611 34.11 -4.97 14.96
CA GLN A 611 34.86 -3.77 14.59
C GLN A 611 36.25 -4.10 14.04
N ASP A 612 36.94 -5.06 14.66
CA ASP A 612 38.24 -5.53 14.21
C ASP A 612 38.19 -6.13 12.81
N GLU A 613 37.17 -6.95 12.51
CA GLU A 613 36.96 -7.51 11.17
C GLU A 613 36.72 -6.42 10.13
N ILE A 614 36.00 -5.35 10.46
CA ILE A 614 35.81 -4.21 9.56
C ILE A 614 37.15 -3.51 9.29
N TYR A 615 38.04 -3.40 10.28
CA TYR A 615 39.41 -2.91 10.06
C TYR A 615 40.22 -3.87 9.17
N GLU A 616 40.07 -5.19 9.31
CA GLU A 616 40.71 -6.16 8.41
C GLU A 616 40.23 -5.96 6.96
N LEU A 617 38.91 -5.78 6.74
CA LEU A 617 38.33 -5.49 5.43
C LEU A 617 38.94 -4.21 4.83
N MET A 618 39.00 -3.13 5.60
CA MET A 618 39.61 -1.88 5.17
C MET A 618 41.10 -2.04 4.82
N SER A 619 41.84 -2.87 5.56
CA SER A 619 43.24 -3.19 5.24
C SER A 619 43.37 -3.92 3.88
N TYR A 620 42.41 -4.77 3.52
CA TYR A 620 42.41 -5.40 2.19
C TYR A 620 42.14 -4.39 1.08
N LEU A 621 41.16 -3.50 1.28
CA LEU A 621 40.85 -2.41 0.32
C LEU A 621 42.03 -1.45 0.11
N GLU A 622 42.87 -1.25 1.14
CA GLU A 622 44.09 -0.45 1.05
C GLU A 622 45.24 -1.18 0.33
N SER A 623 45.34 -2.50 0.51
CA SER A 623 46.44 -3.30 -0.05
C SER A 623 46.34 -3.56 -1.56
N ALA A 624 45.16 -3.41 -2.15
CA ALA A 624 44.90 -3.78 -3.53
C ALA A 624 45.29 -2.66 -4.49
N GLU A 625 46.59 -2.59 -4.80
CA GLU A 625 47.12 -1.69 -5.84
C GLU A 625 46.85 -2.26 -7.26
N ALA A 626 46.57 -1.42 -8.25
CA ALA A 626 46.58 -1.87 -9.65
C ALA A 626 48.00 -2.28 -10.07
N ALA A 627 48.10 -3.34 -10.87
CA ALA A 627 49.34 -3.68 -11.53
C ALA A 627 49.82 -2.46 -12.35
N LYS A 628 51.00 -1.93 -12.01
CA LYS A 628 51.62 -0.87 -12.80
C LYS A 628 51.83 -1.38 -14.24
N PRO A 629 51.40 -0.63 -15.27
CA PRO A 629 51.47 -1.07 -16.67
C PRO A 629 52.90 -1.33 -17.14
#